data_AF-A0A929BQC8-F1
#
_entry.id   AF-A0A929BQC8-F1
#
_cell.length_a   1.000
_cell.length_b   1.000
_cell.length_c   1.000
_cell.angle_alpha   90.00
_cell.angle_beta   90.00
_cell.angle_gamma   90.00
#
_symmetry.space_group_name_H-M   'P 1'
#
loop_
_entity.id
_entity.type
_entity.pdbx_description
1 polymer ?
#
loop_
_entity_poly.entity_id
_entity_poly.type
_entity_poly.pdbx_seq_one_letter_code
_entity_poly.pdbx_strand_id
1 'polypeptide(L)'
;PAVYLAEIERCRSECGDRLTIRAGVEIGEGHVFREQAAALLEAHDFDFVLGSLHWVDGRLHCDGRYFAGRTLDEGLRAYFEELACLAAEADYDVLAHLDTVRRAAYHAFGLQALDYAPYEETIRRILRTLVERGKGLEVNTVTYRRGMGDPSPPLQVLRWYRELGGEILTFGSDAHTPAAIGSCFDVALEMAQAAGFTRLATFERRQVYSTRI
;
A
#
# COMPACT_ATOMS: atom_id res chain seq x y z
N PRO A 1 12.53 -16.14 -7.43
CA PRO A 1 12.05 -15.21 -8.49
C PRO A 1 12.88 -15.16 -9.80
N ALA A 2 13.68 -16.18 -10.14
CA ALA A 2 14.57 -16.13 -11.32
C ALA A 2 13.83 -15.95 -12.66
N VAL A 3 12.74 -16.70 -12.89
CA VAL A 3 11.92 -16.58 -14.12
C VAL A 3 11.29 -15.20 -14.23
N TYR A 4 10.79 -14.64 -13.12
CA TYR A 4 10.22 -13.29 -13.08
C TYR A 4 11.25 -12.23 -13.51
N LEU A 5 12.46 -12.27 -12.94
CA LEU A 5 13.51 -11.29 -13.25
C LEU A 5 13.95 -11.40 -14.72
N ALA A 6 14.07 -12.63 -15.25
CA ALA A 6 14.40 -12.83 -16.66
C ALA A 6 13.32 -12.24 -17.60
N GLU A 7 12.04 -12.39 -17.27
CA GLU A 7 10.95 -11.77 -18.05
C GLU A 7 10.95 -10.25 -17.94
N ILE A 8 11.31 -9.67 -16.79
CA ILE A 8 11.48 -8.22 -16.66
C ILE A 8 12.60 -7.73 -17.59
N GLU A 9 13.75 -8.42 -17.65
CA GLU A 9 14.84 -8.05 -18.56
C GLU A 9 14.46 -8.19 -20.04
N ARG A 10 13.67 -9.20 -20.39
CA ARG A 10 13.12 -9.34 -21.75
C ARG A 10 12.22 -8.15 -22.08
N CYS A 11 11.29 -7.80 -21.19
CA CYS A 11 10.39 -6.66 -21.37
C CYS A 11 11.15 -5.33 -21.47
N ARG A 12 12.19 -5.13 -20.65
CA ARG A 12 13.09 -3.95 -20.72
C ARG A 12 13.74 -3.85 -22.09
N SER A 13 14.27 -4.95 -22.61
CA SER A 13 14.90 -5.02 -23.93
C SER A 13 13.92 -4.71 -25.06
N GLU A 14 12.70 -5.22 -25.00
CA GLU A 14 11.67 -5.00 -26.02
C GLU A 14 11.11 -3.57 -26.00
N CYS A 15 10.94 -3.00 -24.80
CA CYS A 15 10.39 -1.66 -24.64
C CYS A 15 11.43 -0.56 -24.89
N GLY A 16 12.71 -0.80 -24.57
CA GLY A 16 13.77 0.20 -24.64
C GLY A 16 13.40 1.46 -23.85
N ASP A 17 13.71 2.63 -24.40
CA ASP A 17 13.45 3.92 -23.75
C ASP A 17 11.97 4.37 -23.78
N ARG A 18 11.09 3.58 -24.40
CA ARG A 18 9.65 3.93 -24.51
C ARG A 18 8.90 3.74 -23.19
N LEU A 19 9.38 2.84 -22.34
CA LEU A 19 8.76 2.53 -21.06
C LEU A 19 9.83 2.14 -20.04
N THR A 20 9.86 2.88 -18.94
CA THR A 20 10.66 2.52 -17.78
C THR A 20 10.01 1.36 -17.04
N ILE A 21 10.66 0.20 -17.04
CA ILE A 21 10.20 -1.00 -16.31
C ILE A 21 11.07 -1.23 -15.08
N ARG A 22 10.44 -1.31 -13.91
CA ARG A 22 11.09 -1.57 -12.61
C ARG A 22 10.70 -2.95 -12.10
N ALA A 23 11.67 -3.70 -11.59
CA ALA A 23 11.43 -5.01 -10.98
C ALA A 23 11.03 -4.81 -9.52
N GLY A 24 9.73 -4.85 -9.23
CA GLY A 24 9.22 -4.74 -7.87
C GLY A 24 8.84 -6.07 -7.22
N VAL A 25 8.54 -6.03 -5.93
CA VAL A 25 7.87 -7.12 -5.19
C VAL A 25 6.95 -6.53 -4.13
N GLU A 26 5.79 -7.16 -3.93
CA GLU A 26 4.93 -6.91 -2.77
C GLU A 26 5.08 -8.06 -1.78
N ILE A 27 5.51 -7.73 -0.56
CA ILE A 27 5.75 -8.69 0.51
C ILE A 27 4.60 -8.59 1.52
N GLY A 28 3.87 -9.69 1.68
CA GLY A 28 2.87 -9.87 2.73
C GLY A 28 3.52 -10.21 4.07
N GLU A 29 3.06 -9.56 5.15
CA GLU A 29 3.43 -9.91 6.54
C GLU A 29 4.95 -9.98 6.79
N GLY A 30 5.72 -9.07 6.19
CA GLY A 30 7.18 -9.06 6.31
C GLY A 30 7.69 -8.94 7.75
N HIS A 31 6.87 -8.42 8.67
CA HIS A 31 7.16 -8.36 10.11
C HIS A 31 6.95 -9.70 10.84
N VAL A 32 6.16 -10.61 10.29
CA VAL A 32 5.95 -11.98 10.79
C VAL A 32 6.99 -12.93 10.18
N PHE A 33 7.15 -12.88 8.85
CA PHE A 33 8.06 -13.76 8.11
C PHE A 33 9.40 -13.08 7.82
N ARG A 34 10.02 -12.52 8.86
CA ARG A 34 11.21 -11.65 8.73
C ARG A 34 12.38 -12.34 8.04
N GLU A 35 12.67 -13.59 8.41
CA GLU A 35 13.80 -14.34 7.85
C GLU A 35 13.57 -14.65 6.37
N GLN A 36 12.35 -15.04 6.00
CA GLN A 36 12.00 -15.33 4.61
C GLN A 36 12.01 -14.06 3.75
N ALA A 37 11.49 -12.95 4.28
CA ALA A 37 11.52 -11.66 3.61
C ALA A 37 12.97 -11.17 3.43
N ALA A 38 13.79 -11.23 4.48
CA ALA A 38 15.21 -10.85 4.42
C ALA A 38 15.98 -11.70 3.40
N ALA A 39 15.83 -13.03 3.45
CA ALA A 39 16.50 -13.92 2.50
C ALA A 39 16.09 -13.63 1.04
N LEU A 40 14.83 -13.28 0.79
CA LEU A 40 14.37 -12.89 -0.54
C LEU A 40 15.00 -11.56 -1.01
N LEU A 41 15.04 -10.56 -0.12
CA LEU A 41 15.54 -9.22 -0.43
C LEU A 41 17.07 -9.16 -0.52
N GLU A 42 17.80 -10.00 0.22
CA GLU A 42 19.26 -10.12 0.14
C GLU A 42 19.71 -10.85 -1.13
N ALA A 43 18.92 -11.82 -1.60
CA ALA A 43 19.27 -12.62 -2.76
C ALA A 43 19.03 -11.91 -4.10
N HIS A 44 18.29 -10.80 -4.12
CA HIS A 44 17.80 -10.17 -5.35
C HIS A 44 17.72 -8.64 -5.27
N ASP A 45 18.25 -7.98 -6.30
CA ASP A 45 18.23 -6.53 -6.43
C ASP A 45 16.87 -6.03 -6.98
N PHE A 46 15.86 -5.96 -6.12
CA PHE A 46 14.58 -5.33 -6.47
C PHE A 46 14.71 -3.81 -6.56
N ASP A 47 13.99 -3.21 -7.51
CA ASP A 47 13.90 -1.77 -7.65
C ASP A 47 12.98 -1.14 -6.60
N PHE A 48 11.95 -1.87 -6.17
CA PHE A 48 10.87 -1.35 -5.35
C PHE A 48 10.21 -2.46 -4.52
N VAL A 49 10.04 -2.23 -3.23
CA VAL A 49 9.41 -3.18 -2.30
C VAL A 49 8.18 -2.57 -1.65
N LEU A 50 7.02 -3.19 -1.87
CA LEU A 50 5.80 -2.91 -1.13
C LEU A 50 5.72 -3.78 0.12
N GLY A 51 5.39 -3.18 1.26
CA GLY A 51 5.02 -3.87 2.49
C GLY A 51 3.51 -3.90 2.63
N SER A 52 2.92 -5.08 2.73
CA SER A 52 1.46 -5.27 2.68
C SER A 52 0.97 -6.18 3.81
N LEU A 53 -0.22 -5.87 4.32
CA LEU A 53 -0.91 -6.69 5.32
C LEU A 53 -2.13 -7.33 4.68
N HIS A 54 -2.16 -8.65 4.57
CA HIS A 54 -3.20 -9.51 4.06
C HIS A 54 -3.85 -10.37 5.15
N TRP A 55 -3.13 -10.75 6.19
CA TRP A 55 -3.58 -11.64 7.25
C TRP A 55 -3.45 -11.00 8.63
N VAL A 56 -4.50 -11.14 9.44
CA VAL A 56 -4.52 -10.70 10.84
C VAL A 56 -5.14 -11.81 11.68
N ASP A 57 -4.44 -12.26 12.73
CA ASP A 57 -4.83 -13.39 13.58
C ASP A 57 -5.17 -14.67 12.80
N GLY A 58 -4.39 -14.97 11.75
CA GLY A 58 -4.62 -16.14 10.90
C GLY A 58 -5.90 -16.05 10.06
N ARG A 59 -6.43 -14.84 9.82
CA ARG A 59 -7.58 -14.59 8.95
C ARG A 59 -7.24 -13.60 7.84
N LEU A 60 -7.66 -13.91 6.61
CA LEU A 60 -7.52 -13.02 5.46
C LEU A 60 -8.44 -11.80 5.63
N HIS A 61 -7.86 -10.59 5.72
CA HIS A 61 -8.62 -9.37 6.03
C HIS A 61 -9.55 -8.92 4.89
N CYS A 62 -9.35 -9.41 3.67
CA CYS A 62 -10.12 -9.00 2.48
C CYS A 62 -11.37 -9.89 2.25
N ASP A 63 -11.62 -10.83 3.16
CA ASP A 63 -12.77 -11.71 3.22
C ASP A 63 -13.69 -11.28 4.38
N GLY A 64 -15.01 -11.24 4.15
CA GLY A 64 -15.99 -10.91 5.20
C GLY A 64 -15.91 -11.83 6.43
N ARG A 65 -15.41 -13.06 6.28
CA ARG A 65 -15.14 -14.00 7.38
C ARG A 65 -14.08 -13.50 8.37
N TYR A 66 -13.27 -12.50 8.00
CA TYR A 66 -12.39 -11.80 8.92
C TYR A 66 -13.13 -11.35 10.18
N PHE A 67 -14.33 -10.81 10.01
CA PHE A 67 -15.17 -10.31 11.10
C PHE A 67 -16.05 -11.38 11.77
N ALA A 68 -15.91 -12.68 11.42
CA ALA A 68 -16.71 -13.72 12.04
C ALA A 68 -16.43 -13.82 13.55
N GLY A 69 -17.42 -13.47 14.37
CA GLY A 69 -17.29 -13.40 15.83
C GLY A 69 -16.57 -12.15 16.36
N ARG A 70 -16.41 -11.11 15.53
CA ARG A 70 -15.86 -9.80 15.91
C ARG A 70 -16.89 -8.70 15.65
N THR A 71 -16.91 -7.70 16.51
CA THR A 71 -17.51 -6.40 16.19
C THR A 71 -16.67 -5.67 15.13
N LEU A 72 -17.25 -4.63 14.52
CA LEU A 72 -16.52 -3.77 13.59
C LEU A 72 -15.29 -3.14 14.25
N ASP A 73 -15.45 -2.61 15.48
CA ASP A 73 -14.36 -1.95 16.21
C ASP A 73 -13.24 -2.93 16.56
N GLU A 74 -13.55 -4.12 17.08
CA GLU A 74 -12.53 -5.14 17.38
C GLU A 74 -11.73 -5.54 16.14
N GLY A 75 -12.41 -5.76 15.00
CA GLY A 75 -11.73 -6.14 13.76
C GLY A 75 -10.88 -5.02 13.16
N LEU A 76 -11.33 -3.77 13.23
CA LEU A 76 -10.56 -2.63 12.74
C LEU A 76 -9.38 -2.29 13.65
N ARG A 77 -9.55 -2.34 14.98
CA ARG A 77 -8.44 -2.17 15.94
C ARG A 77 -7.37 -3.23 15.73
N ALA A 78 -7.75 -4.51 15.67
CA ALA A 78 -6.81 -5.59 15.44
C ALA A 78 -6.01 -5.40 14.14
N TYR A 79 -6.68 -4.95 13.07
CA TYR A 79 -6.02 -4.69 11.80
C TYR A 79 -5.02 -3.52 11.88
N PHE A 80 -5.42 -2.37 12.43
CA PHE A 80 -4.51 -1.21 12.50
C PHE A 80 -3.36 -1.42 13.48
N GLU A 81 -3.55 -2.18 14.56
CA GLU A 81 -2.45 -2.56 15.45
C GLU A 81 -1.46 -3.49 14.74
N GLU A 82 -1.93 -4.50 14.02
CA GLU A 82 -1.07 -5.39 13.23
C GLU A 82 -0.32 -4.62 12.11
N LEU A 83 -1.02 -3.68 11.46
CA LEU A 83 -0.40 -2.81 10.45
C LEU A 83 0.66 -1.90 11.06
N ALA A 84 0.51 -1.49 12.32
CA ALA A 84 1.55 -0.74 13.04
C ALA A 84 2.80 -1.59 13.30
N CYS A 85 2.64 -2.89 13.64
CA CYS A 85 3.76 -3.82 13.72
C CYS A 85 4.47 -3.96 12.37
N LEU A 86 3.72 -4.17 11.28
CA LEU A 86 4.29 -4.20 9.93
C LEU A 86 5.06 -2.91 9.63
N ALA A 87 4.41 -1.77 9.86
CA ALA A 87 4.98 -0.47 9.55
C ALA A 87 6.28 -0.19 10.31
N ALA A 88 6.42 -0.69 11.54
CA ALA A 88 7.60 -0.52 12.37
C ALA A 88 8.74 -1.50 12.06
N GLU A 89 8.40 -2.75 11.71
CA GLU A 89 9.37 -3.85 11.80
C GLU A 89 9.75 -4.46 10.45
N ALA A 90 8.89 -4.38 9.44
CA ALA A 90 9.18 -4.97 8.13
C ALA A 90 10.23 -4.15 7.34
N ASP A 91 10.98 -4.82 6.46
CA ASP A 91 11.82 -4.18 5.45
C ASP A 91 11.06 -4.02 4.13
N TYR A 92 10.74 -2.77 3.78
CA TYR A 92 9.99 -2.37 2.59
C TYR A 92 10.31 -0.92 2.23
N ASP A 93 9.84 -0.41 1.10
CA ASP A 93 10.04 0.99 0.68
C ASP A 93 8.75 1.81 0.86
N VAL A 94 7.60 1.23 0.51
CA VAL A 94 6.28 1.85 0.63
C VAL A 94 5.27 0.91 1.30
N LEU A 95 4.47 1.44 2.23
CA LEU A 95 3.35 0.73 2.83
C LEU A 95 2.19 0.69 1.82
N ALA A 96 1.78 -0.52 1.45
CA ALA A 96 0.70 -0.76 0.49
C ALA A 96 -0.66 -0.55 1.13
N HIS A 97 -1.59 -0.03 0.32
CA HIS A 97 -3.05 -0.04 0.51
C HIS A 97 -3.57 -0.10 1.98
N LEU A 98 -3.19 0.93 2.75
CA LEU A 98 -3.29 1.03 4.21
C LEU A 98 -4.62 0.54 4.83
N ASP A 99 -5.76 0.75 4.19
CA ASP A 99 -7.08 0.49 4.79
C ASP A 99 -7.95 -0.53 4.03
N THR A 100 -7.33 -1.46 3.30
CA THR A 100 -8.03 -2.50 2.53
C THR A 100 -8.94 -3.42 3.35
N VAL A 101 -8.76 -3.51 4.67
CA VAL A 101 -9.73 -4.13 5.62
C VAL A 101 -11.15 -3.60 5.48
N ARG A 102 -11.32 -2.36 5.02
CA ARG A 102 -12.64 -1.78 4.78
C ARG A 102 -13.47 -2.60 3.79
N ARG A 103 -12.82 -3.37 2.90
CA ARG A 103 -13.50 -4.31 1.99
C ARG A 103 -14.27 -5.39 2.75
N ALA A 104 -13.64 -6.03 3.73
CA ALA A 104 -14.34 -7.01 4.55
C ALA A 104 -15.39 -6.35 5.44
N ALA A 105 -15.13 -5.14 5.93
CA ALA A 105 -16.10 -4.41 6.74
C ALA A 105 -17.37 -4.08 5.94
N TYR A 106 -17.24 -3.61 4.70
CA TYR A 106 -18.36 -3.29 3.82
C TYR A 106 -19.18 -4.54 3.51
N HIS A 107 -18.52 -5.66 3.24
CA HIS A 107 -19.19 -6.93 2.98
C HIS A 107 -19.89 -7.49 4.23
N ALA A 108 -19.23 -7.48 5.40
CA ALA A 108 -19.74 -8.10 6.61
C ALA A 108 -20.86 -7.27 7.29
N PHE A 109 -20.80 -5.95 7.20
CA PHE A 109 -21.72 -5.03 7.90
C PHE A 109 -22.59 -4.17 6.97
N GLY A 110 -22.51 -4.35 5.64
CA GLY A 110 -23.32 -3.60 4.69
C GLY A 110 -23.00 -2.11 4.63
N LEU A 111 -21.74 -1.74 4.87
CA LEU A 111 -21.29 -0.35 4.93
C LEU A 111 -20.87 0.17 3.54
N GLN A 112 -20.93 1.49 3.38
CA GLN A 112 -20.40 2.20 2.21
C GLN A 112 -19.30 3.22 2.55
N ALA A 113 -19.09 3.46 3.85
CA ALA A 113 -18.08 4.34 4.39
C ALA A 113 -17.62 3.80 5.76
N LEU A 114 -16.39 4.12 6.16
CA LEU A 114 -15.90 3.91 7.52
C LEU A 114 -15.66 5.25 8.19
N ASP A 115 -15.94 5.34 9.49
CA ASP A 115 -15.44 6.41 10.33
C ASP A 115 -14.04 6.05 10.84
N TYR A 116 -13.06 6.90 10.53
CA TYR A 116 -11.66 6.71 10.91
C TYR A 116 -11.30 7.42 12.22
N ALA A 117 -12.17 8.30 12.74
CA ALA A 117 -11.90 9.05 13.96
C ALA A 117 -11.58 8.15 15.18
N PRO A 118 -12.25 6.99 15.40
CA PRO A 118 -11.93 6.09 16.50
C PRO A 118 -10.54 5.44 16.43
N TYR A 119 -9.89 5.50 15.27
CA TYR A 119 -8.60 4.87 14.98
C TYR A 119 -7.52 5.90 14.60
N GLU A 120 -7.82 7.21 14.67
CA GLU A 120 -6.92 8.28 14.23
C GLU A 120 -5.56 8.20 14.93
N GLU A 121 -5.54 7.94 16.24
CA GLU A 121 -4.31 7.83 17.01
C GLU A 121 -3.40 6.71 16.47
N THR A 122 -3.95 5.50 16.29
CA THR A 122 -3.20 4.35 15.75
C THR A 122 -2.77 4.61 14.30
N ILE A 123 -3.64 5.17 13.46
CA ILE A 123 -3.30 5.49 12.06
C ILE A 123 -2.18 6.53 12.01
N ARG A 124 -2.28 7.63 12.78
CA ARG A 124 -1.22 8.63 12.85
C ARG A 124 0.08 8.05 13.39
N ARG A 125 0.03 7.07 14.30
CA ARG A 125 1.23 6.34 14.75
C ARG A 125 1.89 5.60 13.58
N ILE A 126 1.12 4.84 12.78
CA ILE A 126 1.61 4.18 11.57
C ILE A 126 2.26 5.20 10.64
N LEU A 127 1.54 6.26 10.29
CA LEU A 127 2.00 7.29 9.37
C LEU A 127 3.28 7.97 9.86
N ARG A 128 3.37 8.28 11.16
CA ARG A 128 4.58 8.85 11.78
C ARG A 128 5.76 7.89 11.66
N THR A 129 5.54 6.61 11.93
CA THR A 129 6.56 5.57 11.72
C THR A 129 7.05 5.53 10.27
N LEU A 130 6.16 5.69 9.29
CA LEU A 130 6.59 5.78 7.88
C LEU A 130 7.53 6.97 7.66
N VAL A 131 7.16 8.16 8.15
CA VAL A 131 7.99 9.37 8.04
C VAL A 131 9.35 9.19 8.71
N GLU A 132 9.36 8.73 9.96
CA GLU A 132 10.58 8.53 10.76
C GLU A 132 11.53 7.49 10.14
N ARG A 133 10.98 6.46 9.50
CA ARG A 133 11.75 5.40 8.82
C ARG A 133 12.08 5.72 7.36
N GLY A 134 11.71 6.89 6.85
CA GLY A 134 11.90 7.26 5.44
C GLY A 134 11.13 6.36 4.47
N LYS A 135 9.97 5.83 4.89
CA LYS A 135 9.08 4.99 4.08
C LYS A 135 7.96 5.81 3.47
N GLY A 136 7.46 5.36 2.33
CA GLY A 136 6.32 5.99 1.68
C GLY A 136 4.99 5.32 1.94
N LEU A 137 3.96 5.95 1.40
CA LEU A 137 2.57 5.50 1.46
C LEU A 137 2.03 5.35 0.04
N GLU A 138 1.35 4.23 -0.22
CA GLU A 138 0.67 4.00 -1.49
C GLU A 138 -0.73 4.63 -1.49
N VAL A 139 -1.09 5.30 -2.58
CA VAL A 139 -2.48 5.54 -2.98
C VAL A 139 -2.88 4.44 -3.95
N ASN A 140 -3.67 3.49 -3.46
CA ASN A 140 -4.12 2.35 -4.23
C ASN A 140 -5.52 2.55 -4.78
N THR A 141 -5.71 2.44 -6.09
CA THR A 141 -6.99 2.72 -6.76
C THR A 141 -7.92 1.53 -6.89
N VAL A 142 -7.51 0.34 -6.40
CA VAL A 142 -8.33 -0.88 -6.50
C VAL A 142 -9.68 -0.77 -5.81
N THR A 143 -9.72 -0.06 -4.68
CA THR A 143 -10.93 0.15 -3.90
C THR A 143 -11.91 1.03 -4.66
N TYR A 144 -11.42 2.11 -5.28
CA TYR A 144 -12.22 2.97 -6.16
C TYR A 144 -12.77 2.20 -7.37
N ARG A 145 -11.90 1.45 -8.08
CA ARG A 145 -12.30 0.61 -9.22
C ARG A 145 -13.37 -0.41 -8.86
N ARG A 146 -13.41 -0.87 -7.59
CA ARG A 146 -14.42 -1.79 -7.05
C ARG A 146 -15.68 -1.09 -6.53
N GLY A 147 -15.82 0.22 -6.72
CA GLY A 147 -17.01 0.99 -6.32
C GLY A 147 -17.06 1.35 -4.84
N MET A 148 -15.91 1.41 -4.16
CA MET A 148 -15.83 1.65 -2.71
C MET A 148 -15.67 3.14 -2.35
N GLY A 149 -16.14 4.05 -3.20
CA GLY A 149 -16.13 5.49 -2.96
C GLY A 149 -14.82 6.18 -3.34
N ASP A 150 -13.71 5.82 -2.70
CA ASP A 150 -12.41 6.50 -2.83
C ASP A 150 -11.26 5.49 -3.04
N PRO A 151 -10.05 5.92 -3.45
CA PRO A 151 -8.84 5.12 -3.33
C PRO A 151 -8.48 4.80 -1.86
N SER A 152 -7.50 3.92 -1.65
CA SER A 152 -6.95 3.56 -0.33
C SER A 152 -5.60 4.25 -0.13
N PRO A 153 -5.34 4.95 0.98
CA PRO A 153 -6.30 5.34 2.00
C PRO A 153 -7.14 6.57 1.55
N PRO A 154 -8.23 6.92 2.27
CA PRO A 154 -9.04 8.09 1.93
C PRO A 154 -8.28 9.40 2.13
N LEU A 155 -8.80 10.48 1.53
CA LEU A 155 -8.21 11.82 1.56
C LEU A 155 -7.84 12.30 2.98
N GLN A 156 -8.67 12.00 3.99
CA GLN A 156 -8.40 12.39 5.38
C GLN A 156 -7.08 11.81 5.89
N VAL A 157 -6.80 10.53 5.60
CA VAL A 157 -5.56 9.86 6.01
C VAL A 157 -4.36 10.40 5.24
N LEU A 158 -4.52 10.72 3.94
CA LEU A 158 -3.46 11.39 3.18
C LEU A 158 -3.12 12.77 3.73
N ARG A 159 -4.13 13.54 4.19
CA ARG A 159 -3.89 14.83 4.86
C ARG A 159 -3.11 14.64 6.16
N TRP A 160 -3.46 13.64 6.97
CA TRP A 160 -2.69 13.32 8.17
C TRP A 160 -1.23 12.94 7.85
N TYR A 161 -1.00 12.20 6.76
CA TYR A 161 0.36 11.87 6.33
C TYR A 161 1.16 13.13 5.94
N ARG A 162 0.53 14.08 5.22
CA ARG A 162 1.13 15.38 4.91
C ARG A 162 1.39 16.25 6.14
N GLU A 163 0.45 16.32 7.08
CA GLU A 163 0.60 17.06 8.34
C GLU A 163 1.80 16.56 9.15
N LEU A 164 2.10 15.27 9.08
CA LEU A 164 3.24 14.64 9.74
C LEU A 164 4.56 14.80 8.96
N GLY A 165 4.56 15.47 7.82
CA GLY A 165 5.74 15.70 6.98
C GLY A 165 6.03 14.59 5.96
N GLY A 166 5.10 13.68 5.71
CA GLY A 166 5.26 12.61 4.74
C GLY A 166 5.31 13.10 3.30
N GLU A 167 6.35 12.74 2.55
CA GLU A 167 6.57 13.21 1.17
C GLU A 167 6.62 12.08 0.13
N ILE A 168 6.82 10.84 0.55
CA ILE A 168 7.02 9.71 -0.34
C ILE A 168 5.66 9.08 -0.63
N LEU A 169 5.04 9.49 -1.73
CA LEU A 169 3.73 9.00 -2.17
C LEU A 169 3.83 8.29 -3.51
N THR A 170 3.33 7.07 -3.62
CA THR A 170 3.25 6.32 -4.89
C THR A 170 1.82 6.03 -5.26
N PHE A 171 1.56 5.78 -6.56
CA PHE A 171 0.26 5.30 -7.03
C PHE A 171 0.34 3.83 -7.42
N GLY A 172 -0.63 3.06 -6.95
CA GLY A 172 -0.81 1.65 -7.28
C GLY A 172 -2.20 1.40 -7.84
N SER A 173 -2.31 0.62 -8.92
CA SER A 173 -3.62 0.20 -9.45
C SER A 173 -4.01 -1.20 -9.01
N ASP A 174 -3.09 -1.93 -8.36
CA ASP A 174 -3.26 -3.35 -8.00
C ASP A 174 -3.83 -4.17 -9.18
N ALA A 175 -3.21 -3.97 -10.35
CA ALA A 175 -3.70 -4.48 -11.61
C ALA A 175 -3.32 -5.95 -11.77
N HIS A 176 -4.35 -6.81 -11.80
CA HIS A 176 -4.22 -8.24 -12.10
C HIS A 176 -4.60 -8.58 -13.55
N THR A 177 -4.87 -7.56 -14.37
CA THR A 177 -5.13 -7.68 -15.81
C THR A 177 -4.55 -6.46 -16.54
N PRO A 178 -4.18 -6.57 -17.83
CA PRO A 178 -3.64 -5.43 -18.57
C PRO A 178 -4.57 -4.21 -18.61
N ALA A 179 -5.88 -4.42 -18.74
CA ALA A 179 -6.87 -3.34 -18.78
C ALA A 179 -7.00 -2.56 -17.46
N ALA A 180 -6.49 -3.11 -16.36
CA ALA A 180 -6.52 -2.48 -15.05
C ALA A 180 -5.28 -1.62 -14.76
N ILE A 181 -4.23 -1.69 -15.59
CA ILE A 181 -2.99 -0.93 -15.40
C ILE A 181 -3.30 0.57 -15.44
N GLY A 182 -2.94 1.28 -14.37
CA GLY A 182 -3.11 2.74 -14.27
C GLY A 182 -4.56 3.19 -14.15
N SER A 183 -5.51 2.27 -13.92
CA SER A 183 -6.92 2.63 -13.79
C SER A 183 -7.14 3.61 -12.63
N CYS A 184 -7.93 4.66 -12.87
CA CYS A 184 -8.34 5.64 -11.86
C CYS A 184 -7.16 6.46 -11.27
N PHE A 185 -6.04 6.57 -11.99
CA PHE A 185 -4.90 7.40 -11.57
C PHE A 185 -5.20 8.91 -11.62
N ASP A 186 -6.14 9.33 -12.45
CA ASP A 186 -6.72 10.68 -12.45
C ASP A 186 -7.36 11.00 -11.10
N VAL A 187 -8.15 10.08 -10.54
CA VAL A 187 -8.76 10.23 -9.21
C VAL A 187 -7.70 10.25 -8.11
N ALA A 188 -6.69 9.37 -8.19
CA ALA A 188 -5.57 9.38 -7.25
C ALA A 188 -4.77 10.69 -7.29
N LEU A 189 -4.57 11.24 -8.50
CA LEU A 189 -3.90 12.51 -8.72
C LEU A 189 -4.65 13.68 -8.07
N GLU A 190 -5.95 13.80 -8.34
CA GLU A 190 -6.79 14.82 -7.72
C GLU A 190 -6.78 14.72 -6.19
N MET A 191 -6.87 13.49 -5.66
CA MET A 191 -6.83 13.25 -4.21
C MET A 191 -5.46 13.62 -3.60
N ALA A 192 -4.36 13.29 -4.27
CA ALA A 192 -3.01 13.66 -3.82
C ALA A 192 -2.81 15.19 -3.82
N GLN A 193 -3.23 15.87 -4.89
CA GLN A 193 -3.16 17.33 -4.98
C GLN A 193 -4.04 18.00 -3.90
N ALA A 194 -5.25 17.48 -3.65
CA ALA A 194 -6.15 17.95 -2.60
C ALA A 194 -5.63 17.70 -1.17
N ALA A 195 -4.73 16.73 -0.99
CA ALA A 195 -3.98 16.52 0.25
C ALA A 195 -2.76 17.44 0.37
N GLY A 196 -2.34 18.12 -0.71
CA GLY A 196 -1.20 19.04 -0.72
C GLY A 196 0.11 18.43 -1.23
N PHE A 197 0.05 17.31 -1.96
CA PHE A 197 1.23 16.77 -2.67
C PHE A 197 1.44 17.52 -3.99
N THR A 198 2.71 17.76 -4.31
CA THR A 198 3.16 18.37 -5.58
C THR A 198 4.11 17.46 -6.34
N ARG A 199 4.40 16.28 -5.78
CA ARG A 199 5.32 15.29 -6.31
C ARG A 199 4.85 13.88 -5.98
N LEU A 200 5.17 12.94 -6.87
CA LEU A 200 5.09 11.51 -6.64
C LEU A 200 6.48 10.90 -6.57
N ALA A 201 6.61 9.86 -5.75
CA ALA A 201 7.80 9.06 -5.64
C ALA A 201 7.83 7.96 -6.72
N THR A 202 9.03 7.69 -7.22
CA THR A 202 9.38 6.52 -8.02
C THR A 202 10.64 5.89 -7.45
N PHE A 203 10.87 4.62 -7.71
CA PHE A 203 12.00 3.89 -7.14
C PHE A 203 12.88 3.24 -8.21
N GLU A 204 14.18 3.21 -7.94
CA GLU A 204 15.18 2.44 -8.67
C GLU A 204 16.19 1.91 -7.67
N ARG A 205 16.44 0.60 -7.66
CA ARG A 205 17.29 -0.06 -6.64
C ARG A 205 17.00 0.41 -5.21
N ARG A 206 15.71 0.53 -4.89
CA ARG A 206 15.18 0.99 -3.59
C ARG A 206 15.57 2.44 -3.21
N GLN A 207 16.14 3.20 -4.14
CA GLN A 207 16.39 4.63 -4.00
C GLN A 207 15.19 5.42 -4.49
N VAL A 208 14.82 6.46 -3.72
CA VAL A 208 13.66 7.30 -4.01
C VAL A 208 14.02 8.43 -4.97
N TYR A 209 13.18 8.62 -5.98
CA TYR A 209 13.20 9.73 -6.92
C TYR A 209 11.84 10.42 -6.90
N SER A 210 11.77 11.68 -7.30
CA SER A 210 10.50 12.42 -7.33
C SER A 210 10.19 13.03 -8.69
N THR A 211 8.93 12.93 -9.09
CA THR A 211 8.37 13.55 -10.29
C THR A 211 7.29 14.54 -9.88
N ARG A 212 7.26 15.74 -10.48
CA ARG A 212 6.23 16.74 -10.18
C ARG A 212 4.87 16.30 -10.71
N ILE A 213 3.82 16.62 -9.96
CA ILE A 213 2.41 16.42 -10.30
C ILE A 213 1.60 17.68 -10.07
#